data_AF-A0A124G4V4-F1
#
_entry.id   AF-A0A124G4V4-F1
#
_cell.length_a   1.000
_cell.length_b   1.000
_cell.length_c   1.000
_cell.angle_alpha   90.00
_cell.angle_beta   90.00
_cell.angle_gamma   90.00
#
_symmetry.space_group_name_H-M   'P 1'
#
loop_
_entity.id
_entity.type
_entity.pdbx_description
1 polymer ?
#
loop_
_entity_poly.entity_id
_entity_poly.type
_entity_poly.pdbx_seq_one_letter_code
_entity_poly.pdbx_strand_id
1 'polypeptide(L)'
;PMTRHIEVKGRAKGQTTITVSRNEILYGLNQADKFVLAVVLVDGDGYEGPFYIREPFDHEPGWAVTSENLDLAALLDRAERPQ
;
A
#
# COMPACT_ATOMS: atom_id res chain seq x y z
N PRO A 1 -22.69 -3.70 6.41
CA PRO A 1 -21.48 -3.49 5.59
C PRO A 1 -20.25 -4.07 6.29
N MET A 2 -19.37 -4.77 5.57
CA MET A 2 -18.10 -5.23 6.16
C MET A 2 -17.13 -4.04 6.25
N THR A 3 -16.66 -3.74 7.46
CA THR A 3 -15.66 -2.70 7.70
C THR A 3 -14.34 -3.09 7.04
N ARG A 4 -13.79 -2.20 6.21
CA ARG A 4 -12.44 -2.33 5.63
C ARG A 4 -11.48 -1.38 6.33
N HIS A 5 -10.22 -1.78 6.43
CA HIS A 5 -9.12 -0.92 6.84
C HIS A 5 -8.37 -0.44 5.60
N ILE A 6 -8.22 0.88 5.44
CA ILE A 6 -7.54 1.46 4.29
C ILE A 6 -6.31 2.22 4.80
N GLU A 7 -5.13 1.76 4.41
CA GLU A 7 -3.86 2.44 4.65
C GLU A 7 -3.51 3.27 3.39
N VAL A 8 -3.39 4.58 3.52
CA VAL A 8 -3.20 5.48 2.36
C VAL A 8 -1.76 5.97 2.29
N LYS A 9 -1.10 5.77 1.13
CA LYS A 9 0.26 6.27 0.84
C LYS A 9 0.25 7.18 -0.38
N GLY A 10 0.59 8.45 -0.16
CA GLY A 10 0.86 9.40 -1.24
C GLY A 10 2.30 9.31 -1.73
N ARG A 11 2.53 9.36 -3.04
CA ARG A 11 3.87 9.43 -3.64
C ARG A 11 3.90 10.45 -4.76
N ALA A 12 4.95 11.29 -4.80
CA ALA A 12 5.17 12.16 -5.94
C ALA A 12 5.44 11.32 -7.19
N LYS A 13 4.92 11.76 -8.34
CA LYS A 13 5.14 11.11 -9.63
C LYS A 13 6.64 11.00 -9.92
N GLY A 14 7.09 9.84 -10.39
CA GLY A 14 8.50 9.54 -10.61
C GLY A 14 9.24 8.89 -9.42
N GLN A 15 8.63 8.82 -8.24
CA GLN A 15 9.12 7.94 -7.18
C GLN A 15 8.89 6.47 -7.57
N THR A 16 9.80 5.59 -7.17
CA THR A 16 9.76 4.17 -7.54
C THR A 16 9.38 3.24 -6.39
N THR A 17 9.28 3.75 -5.17
CA THR A 17 9.02 2.91 -3.99
C THR A 17 7.97 3.47 -3.03
N ILE A 18 7.33 2.56 -2.30
CA ILE A 18 6.50 2.86 -1.14
C ILE A 18 7.13 2.26 0.10
N THR A 19 7.21 3.07 1.15
CA THR A 19 7.67 2.62 2.46
C THR A 19 6.46 2.21 3.27
N VAL A 20 6.49 0.98 3.77
CA VAL A 20 5.49 0.43 4.68
C VAL A 20 6.13 0.11 6.03
N SER A 21 5.45 0.44 7.12
CA SER A 21 5.97 0.19 8.45
C SER A 21 5.76 -1.27 8.87
N ARG A 22 6.55 -1.74 9.85
CA ARG A 22 6.35 -3.07 10.45
C ARG A 22 4.92 -3.28 10.92
N ASN A 23 4.31 -2.25 11.51
CA ASN A 23 2.94 -2.33 11.99
C ASN A 23 1.96 -2.48 10.84
N GLU A 24 2.10 -1.71 9.75
CA GLU A 24 1.26 -1.84 8.56
C GLU A 24 1.33 -3.24 7.96
N ILE A 25 2.54 -3.79 7.83
CA ILE A 25 2.76 -5.14 7.31
C ILE A 25 2.03 -6.17 8.20
N LEU A 26 2.26 -6.12 9.52
CA LEU A 26 1.62 -7.05 10.46
C LEU A 26 0.09 -6.89 10.49
N TYR A 27 -0.44 -5.67 10.38
CA TYR A 27 -1.89 -5.45 10.30
C TYR A 27 -2.47 -5.99 9.00
N GLY A 28 -1.78 -5.78 7.87
CA GLY A 28 -2.21 -6.29 6.57
C GLY A 28 -2.19 -7.81 6.50
N LEU A 29 -1.21 -8.47 7.11
CA LEU A 29 -1.17 -9.94 7.20
C LEU A 29 -2.27 -10.50 8.12
N ASN A 30 -2.51 -9.87 9.28
CA ASN A 30 -3.50 -10.34 10.26
C ASN A 30 -4.96 -10.15 9.80
N GLN A 31 -5.23 -9.21 8.91
CA GLN A 31 -6.58 -8.88 8.42
C GLN A 31 -6.62 -8.79 6.89
N ALA A 32 -5.97 -9.73 6.21
CA ALA A 32 -5.76 -9.73 4.77
C ALA A 32 -7.03 -9.45 3.95
N ASP A 33 -8.18 -10.03 4.34
CA ASP A 33 -9.47 -9.87 3.66
C ASP A 33 -10.06 -8.45 3.77
N LYS A 34 -9.62 -7.67 4.77
CA LYS A 34 -10.15 -6.33 5.09
C LYS A 34 -9.15 -5.21 4.85
N PHE A 35 -7.87 -5.51 4.75
CA PHE A 35 -6.81 -4.54 4.56
C PHE A 35 -6.66 -4.16 3.09
N VAL A 36 -6.63 -2.86 2.82
CA VAL A 36 -6.37 -2.30 1.49
C VAL A 36 -5.27 -1.26 1.61
N LEU A 37 -4.19 -1.44 0.84
CA LEU A 37 -3.21 -0.37 0.62
C LEU A 37 -3.71 0.51 -0.53
N ALA A 38 -3.96 1.78 -0.24
CA ALA A 38 -4.37 2.77 -1.22
C ALA A 38 -3.18 3.67 -1.60
N VAL A 39 -2.79 3.66 -2.87
CA VAL A 39 -1.69 4.46 -3.39
C VAL A 39 -2.23 5.64 -4.19
N VAL A 40 -1.74 6.84 -3.90
CA VAL A 40 -2.08 8.06 -4.65
C VAL A 40 -0.80 8.64 -5.22
N LEU A 41 -0.75 8.80 -6.54
CA LEU A 41 0.37 9.47 -7.22
C LEU A 41 0.05 10.95 -7.32
N VAL A 42 0.90 11.82 -6.80
CA VAL A 42 0.70 13.27 -6.76
C VAL A 42 1.60 13.93 -7.82
N ASP A 43 1.02 14.82 -8.61
CA ASP A 43 1.67 15.55 -9.70
C ASP A 43 1.28 17.03 -9.64
N GLY A 44 2.05 17.80 -8.87
CA GLY A 44 1.71 19.20 -8.57
C GLY A 44 0.37 19.32 -7.86
N ASP A 45 -0.56 20.04 -8.47
CA ASP A 45 -1.93 20.22 -7.98
C ASP A 45 -2.88 19.07 -8.38
N GLY A 46 -2.40 18.12 -9.19
CA GLY A 46 -3.14 16.95 -9.63
C GLY A 46 -2.76 15.68 -8.88
N TYR A 47 -3.59 14.64 -9.04
CA TYR A 47 -3.29 13.30 -8.56
C TYR A 47 -3.89 12.21 -9.46
N GLU A 48 -3.28 11.03 -9.41
CA GLU A 48 -3.75 9.80 -10.03
C GLU A 48 -4.02 8.74 -8.96
N GLY A 49 -5.14 8.01 -9.11
CA GLY A 49 -5.61 7.03 -8.12
C GLY A 49 -6.89 7.48 -7.39
N PRO A 50 -7.12 7.01 -6.15
CA PRO A 50 -6.31 6.02 -5.45
C PRO A 50 -6.33 4.67 -6.17
N PHE A 51 -5.20 3.98 -6.12
CA PHE A 51 -5.01 2.62 -6.61
C PHE A 51 -5.10 1.68 -5.40
N TYR A 52 -6.05 0.75 -5.41
CA TYR A 52 -6.27 -0.17 -4.30
C TYR A 52 -5.55 -1.50 -4.53
N ILE A 53 -4.63 -1.84 -3.63
CA ILE A 53 -3.93 -3.12 -3.62
C ILE A 53 -4.45 -3.93 -2.44
N ARG A 54 -5.00 -5.11 -2.76
CA ARG A 54 -5.43 -6.10 -1.77
C ARG A 54 -4.31 -7.07 -1.49
N GLU A 55 -4.22 -7.52 -0.24
CA GLU A 55 -3.20 -8.46 0.22
C GLU A 55 -1.78 -8.04 -0.24
N PRO A 56 -1.34 -6.81 0.08
CA PRO A 56 -0.10 -6.24 -0.47
C PRO A 56 1.17 -6.87 0.12
N PHE A 57 1.06 -7.67 1.18
CA PHE A 57 2.18 -8.28 1.91
C PHE A 57 2.07 -9.79 1.88
N ASP A 58 3.21 -10.46 1.77
CA ASP A 58 3.34 -11.92 1.68
C ASP A 58 4.23 -12.51 2.79
N HIS A 59 4.93 -11.66 3.57
CA HIS A 59 5.77 -12.09 4.68
C HIS A 59 5.85 -11.04 5.79
N GLU A 60 6.15 -11.50 7.01
CA GLU A 60 6.46 -10.61 8.12
C GLU A 60 7.85 -9.98 7.98
N PRO A 61 8.08 -8.78 8.53
CA PRO A 61 9.39 -8.16 8.48
C PRO A 61 10.42 -8.93 9.29
N GLY A 62 11.66 -8.89 8.81
CA GLY A 62 12.80 -9.48 9.49
C GLY A 62 13.04 -8.93 10.91
N TRP A 63 13.89 -9.63 11.68
CA TRP A 63 14.27 -9.17 13.01
C TRP A 63 14.90 -7.76 12.97
N ALA A 64 14.47 -6.89 13.88
CA ALA A 64 14.87 -5.49 13.99
C ALA A 64 14.54 -4.59 12.77
N VAL A 65 13.78 -5.05 11.78
CA VAL A 65 13.27 -4.21 10.68
C VAL A 65 12.10 -3.36 11.17
N THR A 66 12.17 -2.04 10.96
CA THR A 66 11.11 -1.09 11.32
C THR A 66 10.20 -0.73 10.15
N SER A 67 10.70 -0.84 8.93
CA SER A 67 9.98 -0.60 7.68
C SER A 67 10.64 -1.31 6.49
N GLU A 68 9.86 -1.49 5.43
CA GLU A 68 10.34 -2.02 4.15
C GLU A 68 9.95 -1.10 3.00
N ASN A 69 10.73 -1.11 1.94
CA ASN A 69 10.43 -0.39 0.70
C ASN A 69 9.96 -1.40 -0.34
N LEU A 70 8.72 -1.24 -0.79
CA LEU A 70 8.12 -2.03 -1.86
C LEU A 70 8.28 -1.30 -3.19
N ASP A 71 8.44 -2.07 -4.26
CA ASP A 71 8.45 -1.56 -5.62
C ASP A 71 7.05 -1.06 -6.01
N LEU A 72 6.98 0.21 -6.42
CA LEU A 72 5.72 0.87 -6.72
C LEU A 72 5.09 0.31 -8.01
N ALA A 73 5.88 -0.01 -9.04
CA ALA A 73 5.35 -0.52 -10.29
C ALA A 73 4.69 -1.89 -10.08
N ALA A 74 5.35 -2.79 -9.35
CA ALA A 74 4.81 -4.10 -8.99
C ALA A 74 3.52 -4.02 -8.16
N LEU A 75 3.39 -3.01 -7.28
CA LEU A 75 2.14 -2.76 -6.56
C LEU A 75 1.04 -2.27 -7.50
N LEU A 76 1.34 -1.35 -8.41
CA LEU A 76 0.37 -0.79 -9.35
C LEU A 76 -0.12 -1.82 -10.38
N ASP A 77 0.71 -2.79 -10.77
CA ASP A 77 0.31 -3.89 -11.65
C ASP A 77 -0.79 -4.77 -11.05
N ARG A 78 -0.89 -4.82 -9.72
CA ARG A 78 -1.91 -5.55 -8.97
C ARG A 78 -3.09 -4.67 -8.54
N ALA A 79 -3.09 -3.39 -8.89
CA ALA A 79 -4.05 -2.45 -8.34
C ALA A 79 -5.41 -2.48 -9.05
N GLU A 80 -6.46 -2.27 -8.27
CA GLU A 80 -7.83 -2.07 -8.72
C GLU A 80 -8.26 -0.61 -8.52
N ARG A 81 -9.22 -0.14 -9.30
CA ARG A 81 -9.92 1.13 -9.01
C ARG A 81 -10.90 0.92 -7.85
N PRO A 82 -11.12 1.92 -6.97
CA PRO A 82 -12.17 1.86 -5.97
C PRO A 82 -13.53 1.61 -6.65
N GLN A 83 -14.32 0.69 -6.10
CA GLN A 83 -15.72 0.46 -6.48
C GLN A 83 -16.66 1.13 -5.49
#